data_AF-F3B7A5-F1
#
_entry.id   AF-F3B7A5-F1
#
_cell.length_a   1.000
_cell.length_b   1.000
_cell.length_c   1.000
_cell.angle_alpha   90.00
_cell.angle_beta   90.00
_cell.angle_gamma   90.00
#
_symmetry.space_group_name_H-M   'P 1'
#
loop_
_entity.id
_entity.type
_entity.pdbx_description
1 polymer ?
#
loop_
_entity_poly.entity_id
_entity_poly.type
_entity_poly.pdbx_seq_one_letter_code
_entity_poly.pdbx_strand_id
1 'polypeptide(L)'
;MFNGDILSKYTLDGRKIYSSKIYYDQIIGGGAGSVVFNEYSMRIIRESNYEPGIGVDVPYHYLLGWNKVRYKQKQLTTFRYYKEASSWDRNNTTNIVEDYDALAKNLDDEIRNNSDKWDRWDVMKDRNMDEYELVSIGLFRENPSYYRVLNGYIYFYQPMEFLYRDKNYIDKIKFNDTGSVSREEKDKVEFTVHMYAMLRVKAEDIEKAEDGSNIDYEIINTPRYPIDPDAYIQDYEANDNFLYTMSNGQFSMEEEKKIKVFITDMDTGINRLIHSGIKDYESKYVPQLYCSDNYIFLYEYGNEEGEDWPWRVTRFDKNGGNPVLVMDYTGEVVMKPLEPVQ
;
A
#
# COMPACT_ATOMS: atom_id res chain seq x y z
N MET A 1 4.11 -21.77 15.97
CA MET A 1 3.52 -20.51 15.45
C MET A 1 2.04 -20.77 15.26
N PHE A 2 1.17 -19.97 15.89
CA PHE A 2 -0.28 -20.19 16.02
C PHE A 2 -1.07 -19.83 14.75
N ASN A 3 -0.53 -20.20 13.59
CA ASN A 3 -1.15 -19.90 12.31
C ASN A 3 -2.40 -20.75 12.11
N GLY A 4 -3.54 -20.11 11.82
CA GLY A 4 -4.81 -20.78 11.63
C GLY A 4 -5.43 -21.33 12.92
N ASP A 5 -4.79 -21.11 14.07
CA ASP A 5 -5.33 -21.50 15.36
C ASP A 5 -6.49 -20.57 15.74
N ILE A 6 -7.54 -21.20 16.26
CA ILE A 6 -8.72 -20.51 16.78
C ILE A 6 -8.41 -20.15 18.24
N LEU A 7 -8.06 -18.89 18.48
CA LEU A 7 -8.05 -18.35 19.83
C LEU A 7 -9.47 -18.50 20.39
N SER A 8 -9.61 -19.20 21.51
CA SER A 8 -10.92 -19.48 22.11
C SER A 8 -10.90 -19.08 23.58
N LYS A 9 -11.86 -18.26 24.02
CA LYS A 9 -12.04 -17.89 25.42
C LYS A 9 -13.21 -18.65 26.01
N TYR A 10 -13.02 -19.14 27.23
CA TYR A 10 -14.03 -19.82 28.02
C TYR A 10 -14.27 -19.05 29.32
N THR A 11 -15.47 -19.12 29.87
CA THR A 11 -15.75 -18.72 31.25
C THR A 11 -15.03 -19.65 32.24
N LEU A 12 -15.01 -19.29 33.51
CA LEU A 12 -14.43 -20.14 34.57
C LEU A 12 -15.15 -21.49 34.70
N ASP A 13 -16.44 -21.56 34.37
CA ASP A 13 -17.23 -22.79 34.26
C ASP A 13 -17.09 -23.51 32.91
N GLY A 14 -16.15 -23.09 32.05
CA GLY A 14 -15.79 -23.80 30.82
C GLY A 14 -16.69 -23.50 29.61
N ARG A 15 -17.57 -22.50 29.66
CA ARG A 15 -18.41 -22.09 28.53
C ARG A 15 -17.63 -21.18 27.58
N LYS A 16 -17.54 -21.55 26.30
CA LYS A 16 -16.92 -20.69 25.28
C LYS A 16 -17.70 -19.38 25.12
N ILE A 17 -17.00 -18.24 25.20
CA ILE A 17 -17.58 -16.89 25.08
C ILE A 17 -16.99 -16.05 23.95
N TYR A 18 -15.85 -16.45 23.40
CA TYR A 18 -15.26 -15.81 22.24
C TYR A 18 -14.41 -16.79 21.45
N SER A 19 -14.35 -16.62 20.14
CA SER A 19 -13.23 -17.14 19.36
C SER A 19 -12.90 -16.32 18.15
N SER A 20 -11.61 -16.23 17.84
CA SER A 20 -11.09 -15.58 16.65
C SER A 20 -9.94 -16.38 16.07
N LYS A 21 -9.87 -16.41 14.74
CA LYS A 21 -8.78 -17.03 14.00
C LYS A 21 -7.67 -16.00 13.80
N ILE A 22 -6.46 -16.41 14.13
CA ILE A 22 -5.27 -15.56 14.07
C ILE A 22 -4.50 -15.87 12.79
N TYR A 23 -4.07 -14.81 12.08
CA TYR A 23 -3.27 -14.92 10.86
C TYR A 23 -2.03 -14.03 11.00
N TYR A 24 -0.89 -14.64 11.30
CA TYR A 24 0.41 -13.99 11.45
C TYR A 24 1.39 -14.36 10.34
N ASP A 25 1.07 -15.34 9.50
CA ASP A 25 1.98 -15.84 8.48
C ASP A 25 1.84 -15.10 7.14
N GLN A 26 2.91 -15.28 6.36
CA GLN A 26 3.07 -14.83 4.99
C GLN A 26 1.91 -15.34 4.14
N ILE A 27 1.03 -14.45 3.68
CA ILE A 27 0.08 -14.80 2.63
C ILE A 27 0.94 -15.04 1.38
N ILE A 28 1.00 -16.31 0.94
CA ILE A 28 1.79 -16.77 -0.19
C ILE A 28 1.53 -15.86 -1.40
N GLY A 29 2.56 -15.16 -1.88
CA GLY A 29 2.45 -14.17 -2.97
C GLY A 29 3.20 -12.85 -2.79
N GLY A 30 4.13 -12.71 -1.84
CA GLY A 30 5.11 -11.62 -1.85
C GLY A 30 4.82 -10.37 -0.99
N GLY A 31 3.82 -10.40 -0.12
CA GLY A 31 3.63 -9.35 0.90
C GLY A 31 3.77 -9.90 2.31
N ALA A 32 4.64 -9.30 3.13
CA ALA A 32 4.76 -9.57 4.56
C ALA A 32 4.12 -8.43 5.37
N GLY A 33 3.39 -8.76 6.43
CA GLY A 33 3.14 -7.83 7.53
C GLY A 33 1.70 -7.74 8.01
N SER A 34 1.53 -7.88 9.32
CA SER A 34 0.52 -7.14 10.06
C SER A 34 1.26 -6.11 10.91
N VAL A 35 0.86 -4.84 10.87
CA VAL A 35 1.43 -3.85 11.78
C VAL A 35 0.65 -3.86 13.08
N VAL A 36 1.40 -4.00 14.17
CA VAL A 36 0.84 -3.88 15.52
C VAL A 36 0.86 -2.41 15.94
N PHE A 37 -0.31 -1.84 16.21
CA PHE A 37 -0.48 -0.44 16.65
C PHE A 37 -1.52 -0.38 17.75
N ASN A 38 -1.28 0.38 18.82
CA ASN A 38 -2.27 0.60 19.90
C ASN A 38 -3.06 -0.67 20.31
N GLU A 39 -2.38 -1.81 20.47
CA GLU A 39 -3.01 -3.10 20.80
C GLU A 39 -3.94 -3.68 19.71
N TYR A 40 -3.73 -3.31 18.45
CA TYR A 40 -4.37 -3.85 17.25
C TYR A 40 -3.33 -4.38 16.27
N SER A 41 -3.72 -5.32 15.43
CA SER A 41 -2.95 -5.92 14.33
C SER A 41 -3.75 -5.70 13.05
N MET A 42 -3.23 -4.91 12.12
CA MET A 42 -3.92 -4.64 10.86
C MET A 42 -3.51 -5.58 9.74
N ARG A 43 -4.48 -6.01 8.93
CA ARG A 43 -4.24 -6.73 7.68
C ARG A 43 -5.27 -6.34 6.61
N ILE A 44 -4.99 -6.65 5.35
CA ILE A 44 -6.03 -6.70 4.33
C ILE A 44 -6.64 -8.10 4.27
N ILE A 45 -7.96 -8.14 4.22
CA ILE A 45 -8.73 -9.37 4.11
C ILE A 45 -8.74 -9.79 2.63
N ARG A 46 -8.02 -10.88 2.33
CA ARG A 46 -7.85 -11.43 0.97
C ARG A 46 -8.52 -12.79 0.76
N GLU A 47 -9.20 -13.32 1.77
CA GLU A 47 -9.77 -14.66 1.70
C GLU A 47 -10.94 -14.72 0.72
N SER A 48 -11.00 -15.78 -0.11
CA SER A 48 -12.05 -15.98 -1.11
C SER A 48 -13.48 -15.99 -0.54
N ASN A 49 -13.59 -16.24 0.77
CA ASN A 49 -14.86 -16.37 1.49
C ASN A 49 -15.21 -15.14 2.34
N TYR A 50 -14.41 -14.08 2.28
CA TYR A 50 -14.66 -12.84 3.01
C TYR A 50 -14.75 -11.67 2.05
N GLU A 51 -15.57 -10.69 2.43
CA GLU A 51 -15.67 -9.44 1.70
C GLU A 51 -14.29 -8.73 1.67
N PRO A 52 -13.95 -7.98 0.61
CA PRO A 52 -12.75 -7.13 0.61
C PRO A 52 -12.79 -6.11 1.73
N GLY A 53 -11.64 -5.87 2.36
CA GLY A 53 -11.55 -4.84 3.37
C GLY A 53 -10.28 -4.89 4.19
N ILE A 54 -10.23 -4.03 5.20
CA ILE A 54 -9.19 -4.03 6.22
C ILE A 54 -9.72 -4.77 7.45
N GLY A 55 -8.97 -5.78 7.88
CA GLY A 55 -9.18 -6.52 9.11
C GLY A 55 -8.32 -5.95 10.22
N VAL A 56 -8.92 -5.75 11.39
CA VAL A 56 -8.24 -5.25 12.59
C VAL A 56 -8.39 -6.26 13.71
N ASP A 57 -7.30 -6.94 14.08
CA ASP A 57 -7.23 -8.00 15.10
C ASP A 57 -6.45 -7.56 16.36
N VAL A 58 -6.34 -8.39 17.40
CA VAL A 58 -5.61 -8.07 18.65
C VAL A 58 -4.24 -8.77 18.68
N PRO A 59 -3.14 -8.09 19.07
CA PRO A 59 -1.81 -8.67 19.15
C PRO A 59 -1.64 -9.63 20.34
N TYR A 60 -0.73 -10.57 20.13
CA TYR A 60 -0.46 -11.79 20.92
C TYR A 60 -0.21 -11.60 22.44
N HIS A 61 0.21 -10.41 22.90
CA HIS A 61 0.64 -10.20 24.29
C HIS A 61 -0.49 -9.95 25.30
N TYR A 62 -1.76 -9.88 24.86
CA TYR A 62 -2.89 -9.54 25.72
C TYR A 62 -3.73 -10.72 26.25
N LEU A 63 -3.20 -11.95 26.16
CA LEU A 63 -3.88 -13.16 26.64
C LEU A 63 -4.24 -13.17 28.15
N LEU A 64 -3.73 -12.22 28.96
CA LEU A 64 -3.89 -12.22 30.43
C LEU A 64 -4.38 -10.89 31.05
N GLY A 65 -4.75 -9.86 30.27
CA GLY A 65 -5.04 -8.51 30.77
C GLY A 65 -6.42 -7.94 30.39
N TRP A 66 -7.52 -8.62 30.76
CA TRP A 66 -8.89 -8.35 30.26
C TRP A 66 -9.44 -6.92 30.48
N ASN A 67 -8.86 -6.12 31.38
CA ASN A 67 -9.30 -4.75 31.63
C ASN A 67 -8.78 -3.75 30.58
N LYS A 68 -7.81 -4.17 29.74
CA LYS A 68 -7.12 -3.29 28.78
C LYS A 68 -7.45 -3.61 27.32
N VAL A 69 -7.90 -4.84 27.03
CA VAL A 69 -8.16 -5.32 25.66
C VAL A 69 -9.49 -4.83 25.12
N ARG A 70 -9.45 -4.01 24.07
CA ARG A 70 -10.63 -3.63 23.28
C ARG A 70 -10.89 -4.70 22.20
N TYR A 71 -11.66 -5.72 22.53
CA TYR A 71 -12.10 -6.74 21.57
C TYR A 71 -13.04 -6.13 20.52
N LYS A 72 -12.52 -5.71 19.37
CA LYS A 72 -13.36 -5.50 18.19
C LYS A 72 -12.59 -5.92 16.96
N GLN A 73 -12.82 -7.16 16.53
CA GLN A 73 -12.58 -7.49 15.13
C GLN A 73 -13.53 -6.62 14.32
N LYS A 74 -12.96 -5.82 13.44
CA LYS A 74 -13.72 -5.04 12.46
C LYS A 74 -13.26 -5.40 11.08
N GLN A 75 -14.22 -5.46 10.18
CA GLN A 75 -14.00 -5.41 8.76
C GLN A 75 -14.39 -4.01 8.28
N LEU A 76 -13.44 -3.28 7.72
CA LEU A 76 -13.69 -1.97 7.12
C LEU A 76 -13.65 -2.06 5.60
N THR A 77 -14.62 -1.46 4.94
CA THR A 77 -14.73 -1.44 3.48
C THR A 77 -13.72 -0.44 2.90
N THR A 78 -13.10 -0.80 1.77
CA THR A 78 -12.09 0.04 1.10
C THR A 78 -12.55 0.59 -0.24
N PHE A 79 -13.75 0.22 -0.71
CA PHE A 79 -14.29 0.58 -2.01
C PHE A 79 -15.49 1.51 -1.87
N ARG A 80 -15.38 2.67 -2.51
CA ARG A 80 -16.44 3.67 -2.63
C ARG A 80 -16.99 3.64 -4.04
N TYR A 81 -18.30 3.46 -4.16
CA TYR A 81 -19.02 3.43 -5.43
C TYR A 81 -19.68 4.78 -5.67
N TYR A 82 -19.44 5.39 -6.82
CA TYR A 82 -20.05 6.65 -7.26
C TYR A 82 -21.17 6.44 -8.28
N LYS A 83 -21.40 5.17 -8.62
CA LYS A 83 -22.48 4.66 -9.47
C LYS A 83 -23.01 3.37 -8.87
N GLU A 84 -24.23 2.99 -9.26
CA GLU A 84 -24.79 1.71 -8.84
C GLU A 84 -23.86 0.57 -9.24
N ALA A 85 -23.46 -0.22 -8.26
CA ALA A 85 -22.60 -1.37 -8.47
C ALA A 85 -23.35 -2.42 -9.29
N SER A 86 -22.69 -2.95 -10.33
CA SER A 86 -23.28 -4.03 -11.14
C SER A 86 -23.24 -5.35 -10.39
N SER A 87 -24.14 -6.29 -10.73
CA SER A 87 -24.22 -7.60 -10.05
C SER A 87 -22.97 -8.46 -10.17
N TRP A 88 -22.08 -8.14 -11.13
CA TRP A 88 -20.83 -8.83 -11.37
C TRP A 88 -19.60 -8.12 -10.81
N ASP A 89 -19.80 -7.01 -10.10
CA ASP A 89 -18.75 -6.22 -9.47
C ASP A 89 -18.23 -6.97 -8.25
N ARG A 90 -16.95 -7.35 -8.29
CA ARG A 90 -16.33 -8.22 -7.29
C ARG A 90 -16.32 -7.58 -5.89
N ASN A 91 -16.27 -6.26 -5.82
CA ASN A 91 -16.13 -5.48 -4.59
C ASN A 91 -17.46 -4.88 -4.10
N ASN A 92 -18.60 -5.25 -4.72
CA ASN A 92 -19.92 -4.79 -4.34
C ASN A 92 -20.31 -5.37 -2.97
N THR A 93 -19.92 -4.66 -1.93
CA THR A 93 -20.11 -5.01 -0.51
C THR A 93 -21.13 -4.10 0.17
N THR A 94 -21.53 -3.02 -0.50
CA THR A 94 -22.50 -2.06 0.03
C THR A 94 -23.45 -1.64 -1.09
N ASN A 95 -24.73 -1.44 -0.77
CA ASN A 95 -25.70 -0.83 -1.68
C ASN A 95 -25.67 0.71 -1.60
N ILE A 96 -24.54 1.28 -1.15
CA ILE A 96 -24.39 2.73 -0.93
C ILE A 96 -23.67 3.32 -2.14
N VAL A 97 -24.30 4.30 -2.76
CA VAL A 97 -23.69 5.16 -3.77
C VAL A 97 -23.25 6.45 -3.08
N GLU A 98 -21.95 6.67 -3.07
CA GLU A 98 -21.28 7.83 -2.49
C GLU A 98 -21.42 9.05 -3.41
N ASP A 99 -21.39 10.25 -2.81
CA ASP A 99 -21.37 11.49 -3.57
C ASP A 99 -20.04 11.62 -4.35
N TYR A 100 -20.14 12.14 -5.57
CA TYR A 100 -18.95 12.46 -6.38
C TYR A 100 -18.30 13.76 -5.89
N ASP A 101 -17.54 13.64 -4.81
CA ASP A 101 -16.95 14.76 -4.08
C ASP A 101 -15.67 15.32 -4.74
N ALA A 102 -15.08 16.33 -4.09
CA ALA A 102 -13.87 16.98 -4.58
C ALA A 102 -12.66 16.03 -4.60
N LEU A 103 -12.57 15.07 -3.67
CA LEU A 103 -11.48 14.11 -3.63
C LEU A 103 -11.59 13.14 -4.82
N ALA A 104 -12.77 12.55 -5.01
CA ALA A 104 -13.06 11.66 -6.13
C ALA A 104 -12.81 12.35 -7.47
N LYS A 105 -13.30 13.60 -7.62
CA LYS A 105 -13.07 14.40 -8.82
C LYS A 105 -11.58 14.66 -9.08
N ASN A 106 -10.82 15.06 -8.07
CA ASN A 106 -9.39 15.33 -8.24
C ASN A 106 -8.61 14.07 -8.65
N LEU A 107 -8.96 12.91 -8.09
CA LEU A 107 -8.33 11.64 -8.43
C LEU A 107 -8.71 11.16 -9.84
N ASP A 108 -9.99 11.29 -10.23
CA ASP A 108 -10.43 10.99 -11.60
C ASP A 108 -9.74 11.91 -12.62
N ASP A 109 -9.71 13.22 -12.36
CA ASP A 109 -9.01 14.19 -13.19
C ASP A 109 -7.52 13.82 -13.32
N GLU A 110 -6.87 13.36 -12.25
CA GLU A 110 -5.47 12.89 -12.30
C GLU A 110 -5.30 11.65 -13.19
N ILE A 111 -6.18 10.64 -13.08
CA ILE A 111 -6.13 9.47 -13.95
C ILE A 111 -6.34 9.86 -15.42
N ARG A 112 -7.33 10.71 -15.70
CA ARG A 112 -7.68 11.17 -17.05
C ARG A 112 -6.56 12.00 -17.68
N ASN A 113 -5.95 12.91 -16.93
CA ASN A 113 -4.85 13.76 -17.41
C ASN A 113 -3.56 12.97 -17.69
N ASN A 114 -3.45 11.75 -17.18
CA ASN A 114 -2.32 10.84 -17.39
C ASN A 114 -2.74 9.58 -18.17
N SER A 115 -3.73 9.69 -19.06
CA SER A 115 -4.29 8.54 -19.79
C SER A 115 -3.23 7.74 -20.54
N ASP A 116 -2.21 8.42 -21.10
CA ASP A 116 -1.08 7.86 -21.82
C ASP A 116 -0.20 6.92 -20.97
N LYS A 117 -0.22 7.07 -19.64
CA LYS A 117 0.57 6.24 -18.73
C LYS A 117 -0.01 4.84 -18.57
N TRP A 118 -1.33 4.70 -18.69
CA TRP A 118 -2.05 3.44 -18.51
C TRP A 118 -2.01 2.55 -19.76
N ASP A 119 -1.77 3.14 -20.94
CA ASP A 119 -1.56 2.42 -22.20
C ASP A 119 -0.38 1.44 -22.14
N ARG A 120 0.60 1.68 -21.26
CA ARG A 120 1.79 0.81 -21.09
C ARG A 120 1.44 -0.66 -20.80
N TRP A 121 0.23 -0.92 -20.28
CA TRP A 121 -0.27 -2.27 -20.01
C TRP A 121 -1.46 -2.67 -20.89
N ASP A 122 -1.61 -2.03 -22.05
CA ASP A 122 -2.71 -2.23 -23.00
C ASP A 122 -4.11 -2.03 -22.38
N VAL A 123 -4.21 -1.37 -21.22
CA VAL A 123 -5.49 -1.15 -20.52
C VAL A 123 -6.36 -0.16 -21.29
N MET A 124 -5.74 0.90 -21.80
CA MET A 124 -6.40 1.97 -22.56
C MET A 124 -6.36 1.75 -24.08
N LYS A 125 -5.77 0.64 -24.52
CA LYS A 125 -5.66 0.31 -25.95
C LYS A 125 -7.05 0.28 -26.59
N ASP A 126 -7.23 1.08 -27.63
CA ASP A 126 -8.47 1.25 -28.38
C ASP A 126 -9.65 1.82 -27.56
N ARG A 127 -9.39 2.44 -26.39
CA ARG A 127 -10.41 3.06 -25.54
C ARG A 127 -10.34 4.58 -25.59
N ASN A 128 -11.51 5.21 -25.61
CA ASN A 128 -11.65 6.65 -25.42
C ASN A 128 -12.18 6.92 -24.01
N MET A 129 -11.36 7.54 -23.15
CA MET A 129 -11.72 7.88 -21.75
C MET A 129 -13.02 8.69 -21.63
N ASP A 130 -13.40 9.46 -22.65
CA ASP A 130 -14.63 10.26 -22.65
C ASP A 130 -15.90 9.39 -22.75
N GLU A 131 -15.78 8.15 -23.24
CA GLU A 131 -16.90 7.21 -23.32
C GLU A 131 -17.17 6.49 -21.99
N TYR A 132 -16.26 6.62 -21.02
CA TYR A 132 -16.31 5.91 -19.75
C TYR A 132 -16.53 6.85 -18.57
N GLU A 133 -17.29 6.37 -17.60
CA GLU A 133 -17.49 7.04 -16.31
C GLU A 133 -16.81 6.25 -15.18
N LEU A 134 -16.36 6.99 -14.16
CA LEU A 134 -15.80 6.39 -12.95
C LEU A 134 -16.94 5.75 -12.14
N VAL A 135 -16.81 4.45 -11.87
CA VAL A 135 -17.79 3.66 -11.11
C VAL A 135 -17.38 3.59 -9.65
N SER A 136 -16.11 3.29 -9.37
CA SER A 136 -15.62 3.15 -8.01
C SER A 136 -14.14 3.46 -7.87
N ILE A 137 -13.77 3.89 -6.66
CA ILE A 137 -12.39 4.02 -6.21
C ILE A 137 -12.25 3.16 -4.96
N GLY A 138 -11.21 2.33 -4.89
CA GLY A 138 -10.89 1.65 -3.65
C GLY A 138 -9.47 1.16 -3.54
N LEU A 139 -9.14 0.51 -2.43
CA LEU A 139 -7.81 -0.09 -2.25
C LEU A 139 -7.80 -1.51 -2.83
N PHE A 140 -6.86 -1.79 -3.73
CA PHE A 140 -6.74 -3.08 -4.40
C PHE A 140 -6.49 -4.21 -3.41
N ARG A 141 -6.92 -5.44 -3.72
CA ARG A 141 -6.78 -6.61 -2.83
C ARG A 141 -5.37 -7.22 -2.81
N GLU A 142 -4.36 -6.36 -2.75
CA GLU A 142 -2.97 -6.73 -2.48
C GLU A 142 -2.62 -6.43 -1.04
N ASN A 143 -1.69 -7.22 -0.49
CA ASN A 143 -1.19 -6.95 0.85
C ASN A 143 -0.40 -5.66 0.79
N PRO A 144 -0.82 -4.63 1.53
CA PRO A 144 -0.03 -3.44 1.61
C PRO A 144 1.19 -3.74 2.46
N SER A 145 2.24 -3.06 2.08
CA SER A 145 3.43 -2.93 2.87
C SER A 145 3.13 -2.04 4.08
N TYR A 146 2.54 -2.59 5.14
CA TYR A 146 2.41 -1.88 6.42
C TYR A 146 3.77 -1.87 7.10
N TYR A 147 4.42 -0.72 7.19
CA TYR A 147 5.75 -0.65 7.80
C TYR A 147 5.76 0.04 9.16
N ARG A 148 4.91 1.06 9.38
CA ARG A 148 5.08 1.96 10.54
C ARG A 148 3.78 2.54 11.10
N VAL A 149 3.81 2.71 12.43
CA VAL A 149 2.84 3.48 13.20
C VAL A 149 3.59 4.66 13.78
N LEU A 150 3.10 5.87 13.53
CA LEU A 150 3.74 7.07 14.02
C LEU A 150 2.69 8.17 14.22
N ASN A 151 2.76 8.87 15.35
CA ASN A 151 1.88 10.01 15.65
C ASN A 151 0.38 9.71 15.52
N GLY A 152 -0.04 8.48 15.88
CA GLY A 152 -1.43 8.04 15.78
C GLY A 152 -1.89 7.68 14.36
N TYR A 153 -0.98 7.65 13.38
CA TYR A 153 -1.25 7.21 12.01
C TYR A 153 -0.56 5.90 11.69
N ILE A 154 -1.15 5.19 10.74
CA ILE A 154 -0.64 3.95 10.18
C ILE A 154 -0.38 4.22 8.72
N TYR A 155 0.87 4.00 8.33
CA TYR A 155 1.39 4.32 7.01
C TYR A 155 1.45 3.05 6.18
N PHE A 156 1.05 3.16 4.91
CA PHE A 156 1.13 2.05 3.97
C PHE A 156 1.21 2.54 2.53
N TYR A 157 1.85 1.74 1.70
CA TYR A 157 1.94 1.94 0.26
C TYR A 157 1.14 0.84 -0.44
N GLN A 158 0.21 1.23 -1.31
CA GLN A 158 -0.73 0.27 -1.92
C GLN A 158 -1.31 0.79 -3.24
N PRO A 159 -1.65 -0.12 -4.19
CA PRO A 159 -2.43 0.26 -5.35
C PRO A 159 -3.86 0.66 -4.97
N MET A 160 -4.25 1.85 -5.42
CA MET A 160 -5.63 2.30 -5.54
C MET A 160 -6.21 1.81 -6.87
N GLU A 161 -7.34 1.14 -6.81
CA GLU A 161 -8.12 0.61 -7.92
C GLU A 161 -9.19 1.62 -8.34
N PHE A 162 -9.19 1.98 -9.62
CA PHE A 162 -10.21 2.81 -10.24
C PHE A 162 -10.94 2.01 -11.31
N LEU A 163 -12.24 1.75 -11.10
CA LEU A 163 -13.08 1.06 -12.06
C LEU A 163 -13.79 2.07 -12.95
N TYR A 164 -13.61 1.92 -14.25
CA TYR A 164 -14.32 2.70 -15.26
C TYR A 164 -15.24 1.79 -16.06
N ARG A 165 -16.43 2.31 -16.40
CA ARG A 165 -17.44 1.60 -17.19
C ARG A 165 -17.94 2.48 -18.31
N ASP A 166 -18.14 1.88 -19.46
CA ASP A 166 -18.70 2.51 -20.65
C ASP A 166 -20.08 3.06 -20.33
N LYS A 167 -20.34 4.33 -20.67
CA LYS A 167 -21.62 5.00 -20.38
C LYS A 167 -22.83 4.28 -20.99
N ASN A 168 -22.61 3.49 -22.05
CA ASN A 168 -23.64 2.72 -22.76
C ASN A 168 -23.40 1.20 -22.63
N TYR A 169 -22.78 0.75 -21.53
CA TYR A 169 -22.43 -0.66 -21.34
C TYR A 169 -23.63 -1.62 -21.47
N ILE A 170 -24.84 -1.19 -21.06
CA ILE A 170 -26.06 -2.03 -21.08
C ILE A 170 -26.36 -2.53 -22.50
N ASP A 171 -26.11 -1.72 -23.52
CA ASP A 171 -26.36 -2.09 -24.92
C ASP A 171 -25.28 -3.02 -25.49
N LYS A 172 -24.13 -3.08 -24.83
CA LYS A 172 -22.94 -3.79 -25.30
C LYS A 172 -22.73 -5.14 -24.59
N ILE A 173 -23.14 -5.22 -23.32
CA ILE A 173 -22.87 -6.38 -22.45
C ILE A 173 -23.81 -7.55 -22.76
N LYS A 174 -23.26 -8.77 -22.75
CA LYS A 174 -24.04 -9.99 -22.92
C LYS A 174 -24.04 -10.84 -21.64
N PHE A 175 -25.23 -11.24 -21.25
CA PHE A 175 -25.45 -12.20 -20.18
C PHE A 175 -25.57 -13.60 -20.77
N ASN A 176 -25.01 -14.59 -20.08
CA ASN A 176 -25.27 -15.99 -20.39
C ASN A 176 -26.67 -16.42 -19.89
N ASP A 177 -27.06 -17.66 -20.18
CA ASP A 177 -28.36 -18.21 -19.78
C ASP A 177 -28.58 -18.24 -18.25
N THR A 178 -27.52 -18.12 -17.44
CA THR A 178 -27.59 -18.04 -15.97
C THR A 178 -27.62 -16.61 -15.44
N GLY A 179 -27.70 -15.60 -16.31
CA GLY A 179 -27.68 -14.18 -15.93
C GLY A 179 -26.29 -13.68 -15.47
N SER A 180 -25.23 -14.44 -15.76
CA SER A 180 -23.85 -14.09 -15.42
C SER A 180 -23.12 -13.47 -16.61
N VAL A 181 -22.09 -12.67 -16.33
CA VAL A 181 -21.26 -11.99 -17.34
C VAL A 181 -19.85 -12.59 -17.33
N SER A 182 -19.36 -13.02 -18.49
CA SER A 182 -18.01 -13.55 -18.65
C SER A 182 -16.96 -12.44 -18.50
N ARG A 183 -15.72 -12.80 -18.17
CA ARG A 183 -14.63 -11.81 -18.12
C ARG A 183 -14.44 -11.08 -19.45
N GLU A 184 -14.53 -11.78 -20.57
CA GLU A 184 -14.40 -11.20 -21.90
C GLU A 184 -15.51 -10.17 -22.19
N GLU A 185 -16.75 -10.42 -21.74
CA GLU A 185 -17.84 -9.47 -21.90
C GLU A 185 -17.68 -8.25 -20.99
N LYS A 186 -17.13 -8.42 -19.77
CA LYS A 186 -16.77 -7.30 -18.89
C LYS A 186 -15.67 -6.44 -19.50
N ASP A 187 -14.60 -7.05 -20.01
CA ASP A 187 -13.45 -6.34 -20.58
C ASP A 187 -13.86 -5.48 -21.81
N LYS A 188 -14.98 -5.80 -22.49
CA LYS A 188 -15.53 -4.98 -23.58
C LYS A 188 -16.16 -3.66 -23.11
N VAL A 189 -16.64 -3.61 -21.87
CA VAL A 189 -17.42 -2.47 -21.35
C VAL A 189 -16.80 -1.81 -20.14
N GLU A 190 -15.76 -2.40 -19.56
CA GLU A 190 -15.10 -1.91 -18.35
C GLU A 190 -13.59 -2.04 -18.50
N PHE A 191 -12.88 -1.19 -17.76
CA PHE A 191 -11.47 -1.37 -17.50
C PHE A 191 -11.14 -0.84 -16.11
N THR A 192 -9.97 -1.23 -15.62
CA THR A 192 -9.49 -0.86 -14.30
C THR A 192 -8.08 -0.34 -14.41
N VAL A 193 -7.79 0.77 -13.74
CA VAL A 193 -6.42 1.27 -13.58
C VAL A 193 -6.00 1.18 -12.12
N HIS A 194 -4.71 0.94 -11.90
CA HIS A 194 -4.11 0.81 -10.58
C HIS A 194 -3.03 1.87 -10.40
N MET A 195 -3.29 2.84 -9.52
CA MET A 195 -2.32 3.86 -9.13
C MET A 195 -1.80 3.57 -7.74
N TYR A 196 -0.50 3.34 -7.61
CA TYR A 196 0.13 3.17 -6.31
C TYR A 196 0.35 4.52 -5.65
N ALA A 197 -0.10 4.63 -4.40
CA ALA A 197 0.02 5.83 -3.61
C ALA A 197 0.48 5.50 -2.18
N MET A 198 1.18 6.46 -1.58
CA MET A 198 1.43 6.43 -0.15
C MET A 198 0.21 6.95 0.60
N LEU A 199 -0.26 6.17 1.55
CA LEU A 199 -1.50 6.38 2.28
C LEU A 199 -1.24 6.38 3.78
N ARG A 200 -2.08 7.10 4.53
CA ARG A 200 -2.14 6.96 5.99
C ARG A 200 -3.57 6.93 6.49
N VAL A 201 -3.79 6.22 7.59
CA VAL A 201 -5.08 6.18 8.29
C VAL A 201 -4.86 6.53 9.75
N LYS A 202 -5.78 7.29 10.35
CA LYS A 202 -5.77 7.57 11.79
C LYS A 202 -6.21 6.32 12.54
N ALA A 203 -5.40 5.92 13.51
CA ALA A 203 -5.73 4.88 14.48
C ALA A 203 -7.10 5.13 15.14
N GLU A 204 -7.37 6.39 15.51
CA GLU A 204 -8.62 6.79 16.16
C GLU A 204 -9.86 6.58 15.27
N ASP A 205 -9.74 6.82 13.97
CA ASP A 205 -10.85 6.66 13.03
C ASP A 205 -11.20 5.18 12.86
N ILE A 206 -10.18 4.31 12.78
CA ILE A 206 -10.37 2.85 12.82
C ILE A 206 -11.07 2.42 14.11
N GLU A 207 -10.68 2.97 15.26
CA GLU A 207 -11.28 2.64 16.56
C GLU A 207 -12.75 3.06 16.67
N LYS A 208 -13.11 4.19 16.07
CA LYS A 208 -14.47 4.72 16.07
C LYS A 208 -15.38 4.12 15.01
N ALA A 209 -14.80 3.60 13.92
CA ALA A 209 -15.55 3.06 12.79
C ALA A 209 -16.56 1.97 13.20
N GLU A 210 -17.70 1.95 12.53
CA GLU A 210 -18.64 0.84 12.65
C GLU A 210 -18.13 -0.37 11.86
N ASP A 211 -18.60 -1.57 12.20
CA ASP A 211 -18.23 -2.74 11.42
C ASP A 211 -18.91 -2.66 10.04
N GLY A 212 -18.17 -2.95 8.98
CA GLY A 212 -18.61 -2.82 7.58
C GLY A 212 -18.56 -1.39 7.02
N SER A 213 -18.24 -0.37 7.81
CA SER A 213 -18.16 1.01 7.31
C SER A 213 -16.95 1.21 6.40
N ASN A 214 -17.02 2.20 5.50
CA ASN A 214 -15.86 2.63 4.73
C ASN A 214 -14.77 3.18 5.64
N ILE A 215 -13.52 2.85 5.33
CA ILE A 215 -12.36 3.45 5.98
C ILE A 215 -12.04 4.80 5.37
N ASP A 216 -11.77 5.78 6.21
CA ASP A 216 -11.23 7.07 5.79
C ASP A 216 -9.70 6.98 5.79
N TYR A 217 -9.08 7.44 4.71
CA TYR A 217 -7.64 7.48 4.53
C TYR A 217 -7.20 8.79 3.90
N GLU A 218 -5.95 9.18 4.14
CA GLU A 218 -5.32 10.35 3.58
C GLU A 218 -4.23 9.91 2.58
N ILE A 219 -4.19 10.56 1.42
CA ILE A 219 -3.14 10.35 0.41
C ILE A 219 -2.00 11.32 0.72
N ILE A 220 -0.80 10.79 0.93
CA ILE A 220 0.40 11.60 1.12
C ILE A 220 0.90 12.02 -0.26
N ASN A 221 1.37 13.27 -0.36
CA ASN A 221 1.87 13.84 -1.61
C ASN A 221 3.27 13.31 -1.97
N THR A 222 3.34 12.02 -2.28
CA THR A 222 4.52 11.36 -2.85
C THR A 222 4.34 11.16 -4.35
N PRO A 223 5.44 11.03 -5.10
CA PRO A 223 5.39 10.54 -6.48
C PRO A 223 4.57 9.24 -6.58
N ARG A 224 3.80 9.06 -7.66
CA ARG A 224 2.80 7.99 -7.80
C ARG A 224 3.14 7.08 -8.97
N TYR A 225 3.21 5.78 -8.73
CA TYR A 225 3.44 4.83 -9.83
C TYR A 225 2.11 4.40 -10.46
N PRO A 226 2.00 4.34 -11.79
CA PRO A 226 3.00 4.56 -12.84
C PRO A 226 3.08 5.99 -13.41
N ILE A 227 2.30 6.95 -12.90
CA ILE A 227 2.32 8.34 -13.39
C ILE A 227 3.76 8.87 -13.45
N ASP A 228 4.47 8.65 -12.34
CA ASP A 228 5.90 8.77 -12.19
C ASP A 228 6.53 7.35 -12.26
N PRO A 229 7.05 6.90 -13.42
CA PRO A 229 7.51 5.51 -13.58
C PRO A 229 8.69 5.15 -12.68
N ASP A 230 9.50 6.14 -12.28
CA ASP A 230 10.63 5.98 -11.37
C ASP A 230 10.22 5.97 -9.89
N ALA A 231 8.96 6.25 -9.59
CA ALA A 231 8.47 6.50 -8.24
C ALA A 231 8.00 5.26 -7.49
N TYR A 232 8.06 4.07 -8.08
CA TYR A 232 7.61 2.88 -7.38
C TYR A 232 8.37 2.72 -6.05
N ILE A 233 7.64 2.85 -4.96
CA ILE A 233 8.20 2.80 -3.61
C ILE A 233 8.47 1.34 -3.25
N GLN A 234 9.73 0.99 -3.09
CA GLN A 234 10.19 -0.33 -2.66
C GLN A 234 10.28 -0.41 -1.14
N ASP A 235 10.70 0.69 -0.52
CA ASP A 235 10.77 0.80 0.93
C ASP A 235 10.47 2.23 1.38
N TYR A 236 9.99 2.38 2.60
CA TYR A 236 9.74 3.69 3.18
C TYR A 236 9.86 3.67 4.70
N GLU A 237 10.19 4.83 5.26
CA GLU A 237 10.25 5.06 6.70
C GLU A 237 9.52 6.35 7.03
N ALA A 238 8.85 6.39 8.18
CA ALA A 238 8.23 7.60 8.71
C ALA A 238 8.88 7.96 10.05
N ASN A 239 9.26 9.23 10.22
CA ASN A 239 9.80 9.74 11.49
C ASN A 239 9.41 11.21 11.69
N ASP A 240 8.88 11.54 12.87
CA ASP A 240 8.23 12.81 13.19
C ASP A 240 7.22 13.25 12.11
N ASN A 241 7.57 14.29 11.35
CA ASN A 241 6.76 14.86 10.28
C ASN A 241 7.28 14.51 8.87
N PHE A 242 8.29 13.66 8.77
CA PHE A 242 8.91 13.31 7.50
C PHE A 242 8.60 11.87 7.12
N LEU A 243 8.31 11.69 5.83
CA LEU A 243 8.26 10.39 5.17
C LEU A 243 9.46 10.28 4.23
N TYR A 244 10.25 9.23 4.39
CA TYR A 244 11.34 8.87 3.52
C TYR A 244 10.91 7.72 2.63
N THR A 245 11.08 7.85 1.32
CA THR A 245 10.71 6.80 0.36
C THR A 245 11.90 6.44 -0.49
N MET A 246 12.01 5.16 -0.85
CA MET A 246 13.09 4.65 -1.69
C MET A 246 12.53 3.87 -2.87
N SER A 247 13.04 4.21 -4.06
CA SER A 247 12.84 3.47 -5.30
C SER A 247 14.17 2.84 -5.70
N ASN A 248 14.15 1.58 -6.11
CA ASN A 248 15.34 0.86 -6.58
C ASN A 248 15.51 0.91 -8.12
N GLY A 249 14.70 1.72 -8.80
CA GLY A 249 14.73 1.87 -10.25
C GLY A 249 14.25 0.64 -11.04
N GLN A 250 13.65 -0.38 -10.39
CA GLN A 250 13.20 -1.60 -11.07
C GLN A 250 12.23 -1.33 -12.21
N PHE A 251 11.32 -0.36 -12.01
CA PHE A 251 10.28 0.04 -12.95
C PHE A 251 10.63 1.30 -13.75
N SER A 252 11.85 1.80 -13.57
CA SER A 252 12.36 2.97 -14.27
C SER A 252 12.40 2.76 -15.78
N MET A 253 12.22 3.86 -16.51
CA MET A 253 12.43 3.91 -17.96
C MET A 253 13.84 4.36 -18.35
N GLU A 254 14.69 4.69 -17.36
CA GLU A 254 16.10 5.02 -17.60
C GLU A 254 16.88 3.76 -18.01
N GLU A 255 17.88 3.94 -18.89
CA GLU A 255 18.81 2.86 -19.29
C GLU A 255 19.60 2.34 -18.08
N GLU A 256 20.00 3.26 -17.19
CA GLU A 256 20.67 2.95 -15.93
C GLU A 256 19.68 3.02 -14.76
N LYS A 257 19.44 1.88 -14.13
CA LYS A 257 18.60 1.83 -12.93
C LYS A 257 19.32 2.54 -11.77
N LYS A 258 18.60 3.43 -11.08
CA LYS A 258 19.11 4.18 -9.93
C LYS A 258 18.32 3.87 -8.68
N ILE A 259 19.02 3.78 -7.55
CA ILE A 259 18.42 3.92 -6.23
C ILE A 259 18.17 5.40 -6.02
N LYS A 260 16.91 5.78 -5.77
CA LYS A 260 16.49 7.16 -5.47
C LYS A 260 15.86 7.18 -4.08
N VAL A 261 16.30 8.09 -3.22
CA VAL A 261 15.71 8.31 -1.90
C VAL A 261 15.13 9.71 -1.84
N PHE A 262 13.88 9.81 -1.41
CA PHE A 262 13.17 11.07 -1.26
C PHE A 262 12.83 11.33 0.20
N ILE A 263 12.73 12.61 0.57
CA ILE A 263 12.10 13.08 1.80
C ILE A 263 10.84 13.85 1.44
N THR A 264 9.75 13.58 2.17
CA THR A 264 8.48 14.30 2.05
C THR A 264 8.15 14.92 3.39
N ASP A 265 8.00 16.24 3.43
CA ASP A 265 7.37 16.93 4.55
C ASP A 265 5.87 16.66 4.50
N MET A 266 5.33 15.99 5.52
CA MET A 266 3.93 15.56 5.53
C MET A 266 2.95 16.70 5.85
N ASP A 267 3.42 17.81 6.41
CA ASP A 267 2.59 18.99 6.70
C ASP A 267 2.45 19.87 5.45
N THR A 268 3.56 20.07 4.71
CA THR A 268 3.57 20.94 3.53
C THR A 268 3.37 20.18 2.22
N GLY A 269 3.52 18.86 2.23
CA GLY A 269 3.52 18.02 1.03
C GLY A 269 4.74 18.22 0.13
N ILE A 270 5.81 18.87 0.61
CA ILE A 270 7.01 19.12 -0.21
C ILE A 270 7.83 17.83 -0.27
N ASN A 271 7.98 17.29 -1.48
CA ASN A 271 8.83 16.14 -1.77
C ASN A 271 10.15 16.57 -2.41
N ARG A 272 11.28 15.99 -1.95
CA ARG A 272 12.62 16.28 -2.45
C ARG A 272 13.46 15.01 -2.59
N LEU A 273 14.19 14.90 -3.69
CA LEU A 273 15.23 13.89 -3.88
C LEU A 273 16.45 14.24 -3.00
N ILE A 274 16.91 13.29 -2.18
CA ILE A 274 18.05 13.47 -1.25
C ILE A 274 19.22 12.54 -1.57
N HIS A 275 18.98 11.49 -2.35
CA HIS A 275 20.00 10.58 -2.83
C HIS A 275 19.64 10.03 -4.19
N SER A 276 20.62 9.95 -5.09
CA SER A 276 20.53 9.16 -6.31
C SER A 276 21.87 8.46 -6.56
N GLY A 277 21.83 7.13 -6.65
CA GLY A 277 23.01 6.31 -6.93
C GLY A 277 22.70 5.31 -8.02
N ILE A 278 23.63 5.11 -8.97
CA ILE A 278 23.52 4.06 -9.97
C ILE A 278 23.51 2.71 -9.24
N LYS A 279 22.58 1.84 -9.62
CA LYS A 279 22.51 0.49 -9.11
C LYS A 279 23.65 -0.33 -9.73
N ASP A 280 24.58 -0.79 -8.90
CA ASP A 280 25.60 -1.74 -9.34
C ASP A 280 24.92 -3.03 -9.81
N TYR A 281 25.35 -3.53 -10.97
CA TYR A 281 24.60 -4.47 -11.82
C TYR A 281 24.26 -5.81 -11.12
N GLU A 282 23.15 -6.40 -11.60
CA GLU A 282 22.46 -7.60 -11.10
C GLU A 282 21.82 -7.46 -9.73
N SER A 283 20.80 -8.27 -9.50
CA SER A 283 19.86 -8.27 -8.38
C SER A 283 20.49 -8.46 -6.99
N LYS A 284 21.80 -8.28 -6.85
CA LYS A 284 22.61 -8.57 -5.67
C LYS A 284 22.20 -7.75 -4.46
N TYR A 285 21.83 -6.49 -4.65
CA TYR A 285 21.55 -5.60 -3.53
C TYR A 285 20.06 -5.36 -3.33
N VAL A 286 19.61 -5.57 -2.09
CA VAL A 286 18.29 -5.19 -1.62
C VAL A 286 18.44 -3.92 -0.79
N PRO A 287 18.09 -2.74 -1.34
CA PRO A 287 18.13 -1.50 -0.57
C PRO A 287 16.99 -1.48 0.45
N GLN A 288 17.28 -0.95 1.64
CA GLN A 288 16.32 -0.71 2.72
C GLN A 288 16.61 0.62 3.41
N LEU A 289 15.55 1.23 3.93
CA LEU A 289 15.63 2.43 4.75
C LEU A 289 15.49 2.08 6.23
N TYR A 290 16.14 2.88 7.06
CA TYR A 290 15.93 2.86 8.51
C TYR A 290 16.06 4.27 9.05
N CYS A 291 15.19 4.64 9.97
CA CYS A 291 15.23 5.92 10.64
C CYS A 291 15.53 5.76 12.13
N SER A 292 16.48 6.54 12.61
CA SER A 292 16.70 6.81 14.03
C SER A 292 16.23 8.22 14.38
N ASP A 293 16.25 8.59 15.66
CA ASP A 293 15.86 9.93 16.10
C ASP A 293 16.63 11.06 15.38
N ASN A 294 17.88 10.80 14.99
CA ASN A 294 18.81 11.80 14.47
C ASN A 294 19.17 11.63 12.98
N TYR A 295 19.04 10.42 12.44
CA TYR A 295 19.57 10.08 11.11
C TYR A 295 18.66 9.12 10.35
N ILE A 296 18.76 9.19 9.03
CA ILE A 296 18.26 8.16 8.12
C ILE A 296 19.45 7.34 7.61
N PHE A 297 19.24 6.05 7.44
CA PHE A 297 20.22 5.13 6.89
C PHE A 297 19.61 4.44 5.67
N LEU A 298 20.34 4.46 4.56
CA LEU A 298 20.13 3.59 3.42
C LEU A 298 21.10 2.41 3.56
N TYR A 299 20.55 1.23 3.77
CA TYR A 299 21.27 -0.03 3.79
C TYR A 299 21.13 -0.70 2.43
N GLU A 300 22.23 -1.12 1.83
CA GLU A 300 22.22 -1.92 0.61
C GLU A 300 23.01 -3.19 0.90
N TYR A 301 22.34 -4.34 0.96
CA TYR A 301 22.98 -5.60 1.33
C TYR A 301 22.84 -6.67 0.24
N GLY A 302 23.90 -7.47 0.08
CA GLY A 302 23.96 -8.62 -0.81
C GLY A 302 22.90 -9.68 -0.48
N ASN A 303 22.31 -10.30 -1.50
CA ASN A 303 21.32 -11.39 -1.38
C ASN A 303 21.77 -12.74 -1.96
N GLU A 304 23.06 -12.88 -2.29
CA GLU A 304 23.65 -14.14 -2.78
C GLU A 304 24.16 -14.99 -1.60
N GLU A 305 23.89 -16.30 -1.60
CA GLU A 305 24.43 -17.23 -0.60
C GLU A 305 25.96 -17.44 -0.81
N GLY A 306 26.79 -17.02 0.15
CA GLY A 306 28.26 -17.11 0.10
C GLY A 306 28.97 -16.32 1.22
N GLU A 307 30.31 -16.36 1.31
CA GLU A 307 31.09 -15.75 2.41
C GLU A 307 31.34 -14.23 2.29
N ASP A 308 31.11 -13.61 1.13
CA ASP A 308 31.28 -12.18 0.94
C ASP A 308 29.91 -11.51 0.74
N TRP A 309 29.29 -11.06 1.82
CA TRP A 309 28.07 -10.27 1.77
C TRP A 309 28.47 -8.81 1.65
N PRO A 310 28.37 -8.17 0.48
CA PRO A 310 28.68 -6.77 0.37
C PRO A 310 27.58 -5.94 1.06
N TRP A 311 27.99 -5.04 1.95
CA TRP A 311 27.11 -4.13 2.68
C TRP A 311 27.51 -2.71 2.37
N ARG A 312 26.59 -1.86 1.95
CA ARG A 312 26.81 -0.43 1.86
C ARG A 312 25.85 0.28 2.79
N VAL A 313 26.36 1.23 3.55
CA VAL A 313 25.55 2.03 4.48
C VAL A 313 25.80 3.50 4.20
N THR A 314 24.76 4.19 3.77
CA THR A 314 24.76 5.63 3.60
C THR A 314 23.90 6.26 4.68
N ARG A 315 24.46 7.21 5.45
CA ARG A 315 23.76 7.95 6.48
C ARG A 315 23.43 9.36 5.99
N PHE A 316 22.23 9.82 6.25
CA PHE A 316 21.76 11.18 6.03
C PHE A 316 21.39 11.82 7.37
N ASP A 317 21.59 13.13 7.50
CA ASP A 317 20.95 13.89 8.56
C ASP A 317 19.43 13.80 8.42
N LYS A 318 18.68 14.02 9.50
CA LYS A 318 17.21 13.92 9.51
C LYS A 318 16.52 14.76 8.43
N ASN A 319 17.10 15.88 8.01
CA ASN A 319 16.55 16.71 6.93
C ASN A 319 16.92 16.22 5.52
N GLY A 320 17.55 15.04 5.40
CA GLY A 320 18.09 14.48 4.17
C GLY A 320 19.44 15.09 3.73
N GLY A 321 20.02 15.99 4.52
CA GLY A 321 21.31 16.62 4.25
C GLY A 321 22.51 15.78 4.65
N ASN A 322 23.71 16.30 4.33
CA ASN A 322 25.01 15.74 4.73
C ASN A 322 25.12 14.22 4.54
N PRO A 323 24.91 13.71 3.31
CA PRO A 323 25.04 12.29 3.03
C PRO A 323 26.48 11.85 3.29
N VAL A 324 26.65 10.80 4.10
CA VAL A 324 27.94 10.20 4.44
C VAL A 324 27.88 8.72 4.15
N LEU A 325 28.77 8.23 3.30
CA LEU A 325 29.07 6.82 3.16
C LEU A 325 29.79 6.36 4.43
N VAL A 326 29.08 5.60 5.27
CA VAL A 326 29.60 5.09 6.54
C VAL A 326 30.42 3.83 6.29
N MET A 327 29.88 2.92 5.48
CA MET A 327 30.48 1.63 5.15
C MET A 327 30.37 1.40 3.64
N ASP A 328 31.45 0.95 3.01
CA ASP A 328 31.46 0.56 1.61
C ASP A 328 31.19 -0.93 1.41
N TYR A 329 30.99 -1.35 0.16
CA TYR A 329 30.62 -2.70 -0.25
C TYR A 329 31.57 -3.81 0.23
N THR A 330 32.77 -3.50 0.72
CA THR A 330 33.69 -4.49 1.31
C THR A 330 33.40 -4.74 2.79
N GLY A 331 32.49 -3.96 3.40
CA GLY A 331 32.26 -3.92 4.84
C GLY A 331 33.23 -2.99 5.58
N GLU A 332 34.14 -2.31 4.89
CA GLU A 332 35.05 -1.34 5.49
C GLU A 332 34.34 -0.05 5.88
N VAL A 333 34.62 0.42 7.09
CA VAL A 333 34.12 1.71 7.59
C VAL A 333 34.96 2.83 6.98
N VAL A 334 34.36 3.64 6.12
CA VAL A 334 35.06 4.68 5.35
C VAL A 334 34.75 6.11 5.81
N MET A 335 33.53 6.36 6.30
CA MET A 335 33.08 7.68 6.79
C MET A 335 33.39 8.85 5.83
N LYS A 336 33.02 8.71 4.55
CA LYS A 336 33.29 9.71 3.50
C LYS A 336 32.02 10.49 3.12
N PRO A 337 32.07 11.83 3.01
CA PRO A 337 30.97 12.60 2.45
C PRO A 337 30.65 12.15 1.02
N LEU A 338 29.37 12.10 0.67
CA LEU A 338 28.92 11.92 -0.71
C LEU A 338 28.58 13.27 -1.32
N GLU A 339 28.68 13.36 -2.66
CA GLU A 339 28.25 14.56 -3.36
C GLU A 339 26.74 14.76 -3.17
N PRO A 340 26.29 16.01 -2.94
CA PRO A 340 24.87 16.32 -2.91
C PRO A 340 24.23 16.03 -4.28
N VAL A 341 22.97 15.62 -4.27
CA VAL A 341 22.17 15.57 -5.50
C VAL A 341 22.01 17.01 -6.02
N GLN A 342 22.40 17.24 -7.28
CA GLN A 342 22.27 18.54 -7.96
C GLN A 342 20.85 18.80 -8.44
#